data_AF-A0A7S3APJ2-F1
#
_entry.id   AF-A0A7S3APJ2-F1
#
_cell.length_a   1.000
_cell.length_b   1.000
_cell.length_c   1.000
_cell.angle_alpha   90.00
_cell.angle_beta   90.00
_cell.angle_gamma   90.00
#
_symmetry.space_group_name_H-M   'P 1'
#
loop_
_entity.id
_entity.type
_entity.pdbx_description
1 polymer ?
#
loop_
_entity_poly.entity_id
_entity_poly.type
_entity_poly.pdbx_seq_one_letter_code
_entity_poly.pdbx_strand_id
1 'polypeptide(L)'
;HRPPYSAFASHEWVEVTHEADPWGDEQHGAWMFYAKGSGIWYNLGNTIAFQEHKDAAAKFGTADNPTMSQRALAAGYDSLQFLAHDDPVQSPCDINHHPEATYAAPKYLNIEIVCTACVGTFACMGSRDAPSSVRAGWLGSSSCACSNSKKHLNCNGFGVNASLGSGHWPGSGGGVSVGSDFGGISN
;
A
#
# COMPACT_ATOMS: atom_id res chain seq x y z
N HIS A 1 2.03 0.85 -17.39
CA HIS A 1 2.57 2.17 -17.77
C HIS A 1 4.07 1.96 -17.91
N ARG A 2 4.78 2.65 -18.82
CA ARG A 2 6.23 2.46 -18.90
C ARG A 2 6.91 3.41 -17.91
N PRO A 3 7.85 2.92 -17.09
CA PRO A 3 8.62 3.73 -16.15
C PRO A 3 9.45 4.83 -16.87
N PRO A 4 9.83 5.93 -16.18
CA PRO A 4 9.50 6.19 -14.79
C PRO A 4 8.03 6.55 -14.59
N TYR A 5 7.46 6.12 -13.47
CA TYR A 5 6.08 6.47 -13.13
C TYR A 5 5.97 7.93 -12.69
N SER A 6 4.75 8.47 -12.69
CA SER A 6 4.48 9.78 -12.10
C SER A 6 4.38 9.66 -10.58
N ALA A 7 4.99 10.61 -9.88
CA ALA A 7 4.83 10.72 -8.43
C ALA A 7 3.39 11.07 -8.06
N PHE A 8 2.94 10.51 -6.95
CA PHE A 8 1.72 10.92 -6.26
C PHE A 8 1.97 12.20 -5.45
N ALA A 9 0.91 12.96 -5.21
CA ALA A 9 0.99 14.21 -4.47
C ALA A 9 1.12 13.97 -2.95
N SER A 10 1.65 14.96 -2.22
CA SER A 10 1.58 14.96 -0.75
C SER A 10 0.14 14.85 -0.27
N HIS A 11 -0.05 14.13 0.83
CA HIS A 11 -1.33 13.84 1.48
C HIS A 11 -2.33 13.04 0.63
N GLU A 12 -1.91 12.51 -0.52
CA GLU A 12 -2.72 11.62 -1.33
C GLU A 12 -2.88 10.26 -0.64
N TRP A 13 -4.07 9.67 -0.75
CA TRP A 13 -4.34 8.29 -0.35
C TRP A 13 -4.08 7.38 -1.54
N VAL A 14 -3.16 6.45 -1.39
CA VAL A 14 -2.77 5.51 -2.45
C VAL A 14 -2.96 4.08 -1.99
N GLU A 15 -3.40 3.21 -2.91
CA GLU A 15 -3.53 1.79 -2.61
C GLU A 15 -2.16 1.12 -2.54
N VAL A 16 -1.91 0.37 -1.48
CA VAL A 16 -0.62 -0.25 -1.21
C VAL A 16 -0.75 -1.73 -0.86
N THR A 17 0.37 -2.43 -0.97
CA THR A 17 0.61 -3.72 -0.33
C THR A 17 1.96 -3.68 0.38
N HIS A 18 2.08 -4.42 1.47
CA HIS A 18 3.33 -4.60 2.21
C HIS A 18 3.45 -6.06 2.65
N GLU A 19 4.67 -6.58 2.64
CA GLU A 19 5.03 -7.86 3.23
C GLU A 19 5.90 -7.57 4.46
N ALA A 20 5.61 -8.21 5.58
CA ALA A 20 6.45 -8.12 6.77
C ALA A 20 7.88 -8.52 6.40
N ASP A 21 8.82 -7.64 6.73
CA ASP A 21 10.21 -7.79 6.35
C ASP A 21 10.80 -9.12 6.89
N PRO A 22 11.21 -10.03 6.00
CA PRO A 22 11.83 -11.30 6.39
C PRO A 22 13.33 -11.19 6.72
N TRP A 23 13.98 -10.06 6.42
CA TRP A 23 15.43 -9.85 6.55
C TRP A 23 15.83 -9.03 7.78
N GLY A 24 14.89 -8.35 8.42
CA GLY A 24 15.09 -7.64 9.68
C GLY A 24 15.77 -6.27 9.52
N ASP A 25 15.79 -5.70 8.31
CA ASP A 25 16.30 -4.37 7.99
C ASP A 25 15.21 -3.30 7.82
N GLU A 26 13.93 -3.63 8.03
CA GLU A 26 12.82 -2.67 8.13
C GLU A 26 12.44 -2.33 9.59
N GLN A 27 13.44 -2.26 10.47
CA GLN A 27 13.24 -1.79 11.85
C GLN A 27 12.88 -0.30 11.91
N HIS A 28 13.21 0.44 10.85
CA HIS A 28 12.89 1.86 10.65
C HIS A 28 12.46 2.10 9.21
N GLY A 29 11.18 2.42 9.04
CA GLY A 29 10.54 2.46 7.75
C GLY A 29 9.71 1.19 7.51
N ALA A 30 8.69 1.31 6.65
CA ALA A 30 8.00 0.15 6.08
C ALA A 30 7.90 0.32 4.58
N TRP A 31 8.35 -0.67 3.82
CA TRP A 31 8.39 -0.65 2.36
C TRP A 31 7.11 -1.26 1.77
N MET A 32 6.55 -0.57 0.79
CA MET A 32 5.27 -0.90 0.16
C MET A 32 5.41 -0.83 -1.35
N PHE A 33 4.62 -1.62 -2.05
CA PHE A 33 4.35 -1.37 -3.46
C PHE A 33 3.01 -0.69 -3.63
N TYR A 34 2.94 0.24 -4.58
CA TYR A 34 1.65 0.67 -5.13
C TYR A 34 0.89 -0.56 -5.65
N ALA A 35 -0.36 -0.73 -5.22
CA ALA A 35 -1.14 -1.94 -5.50
C ALA A 35 -2.61 -1.60 -5.72
N LYS A 36 -2.92 -1.06 -6.89
CA LYS A 36 -4.30 -0.73 -7.27
C LYS A 36 -5.23 -1.95 -7.13
N GLY A 37 -6.37 -1.75 -6.48
CA GLY A 37 -7.35 -2.78 -6.17
C GLY A 37 -7.06 -3.58 -4.90
N SER A 38 -6.03 -3.23 -4.10
CA SER A 38 -5.80 -3.88 -2.81
C SER A 38 -6.91 -3.60 -1.81
N GLY A 39 -7.61 -2.47 -1.94
CA GLY A 39 -8.58 -1.99 -0.96
C GLY A 39 -7.94 -1.57 0.38
N ILE A 40 -6.60 -1.46 0.42
CA ILE A 40 -5.82 -0.98 1.56
C ILE A 40 -5.06 0.26 1.11
N TRP A 41 -5.24 1.34 1.86
CA TRP A 41 -4.80 2.68 1.49
C TRP A 41 -3.79 3.20 2.49
N TYR A 42 -2.77 3.88 2.00
CA TYR A 42 -1.80 4.62 2.81
C TYR A 42 -1.85 6.11 2.43
N ASN A 43 -1.88 6.98 3.44
CA ASN A 43 -1.73 8.41 3.22
C ASN A 43 -0.25 8.78 3.17
N LEU A 44 0.17 9.40 2.07
CA LEU A 44 1.57 9.72 1.84
C LEU A 44 2.13 10.82 2.78
N GLY A 45 1.28 11.59 3.46
CA GLY A 45 1.73 12.74 4.25
C GLY A 45 2.57 13.71 3.42
N ASN A 46 3.58 14.32 4.03
CA ASN A 46 4.62 15.03 3.31
C ASN A 46 5.52 14.02 2.57
N THR A 47 5.41 13.97 1.25
CA THR A 47 6.14 12.99 0.43
C THR A 47 7.21 13.65 -0.44
N ILE A 48 8.24 12.88 -0.77
CA ILE A 48 9.23 13.25 -1.79
C ILE A 48 9.52 12.02 -2.68
N ALA A 49 9.66 12.27 -3.98
CA ALA A 49 9.89 11.23 -4.96
C ALA A 49 11.31 11.29 -5.54
N PHE A 50 11.84 10.11 -5.84
CA PHE A 50 13.15 9.89 -6.44
C PHE A 50 13.01 8.93 -7.61
N GLN A 51 13.98 8.93 -8.54
CA GLN A 51 13.99 7.90 -9.58
C GLN A 51 14.33 6.56 -8.95
N GLU A 52 15.38 6.53 -8.11
CA GLU A 52 15.96 5.32 -7.53
C GLU A 52 16.41 5.52 -6.07
N HIS A 53 16.69 4.42 -5.37
CA HIS A 53 17.23 4.44 -4.00
C HIS A 53 18.50 5.27 -3.88
N LYS A 54 19.41 5.18 -4.86
CA LYS A 54 20.68 5.92 -4.86
C LYS A 54 20.50 7.44 -4.81
N ASP A 55 19.42 7.97 -5.37
CA ASP A 55 19.15 9.41 -5.37
C ASP A 55 18.69 9.87 -3.99
N ALA A 56 17.85 9.07 -3.32
CA ALA A 56 17.47 9.30 -1.93
C ALA A 56 18.67 9.15 -0.98
N ALA A 57 19.50 8.12 -1.17
CA ALA A 57 20.73 7.91 -0.42
C ALA A 57 21.68 9.11 -0.56
N ALA A 58 21.84 9.66 -1.77
CA ALA A 58 22.61 10.88 -2.00
C ALA A 58 21.97 12.11 -1.32
N LYS A 59 20.64 12.27 -1.41
CA LYS A 59 19.90 13.37 -0.80
C LYS A 59 20.01 13.40 0.73
N PHE A 60 19.96 12.23 1.36
CA PHE A 60 20.00 12.10 2.82
C PHE A 60 21.38 11.75 3.37
N GLY A 61 22.36 11.46 2.51
CA GLY A 61 23.73 11.11 2.89
C GLY A 61 23.84 9.79 3.66
N THR A 62 23.14 8.76 3.20
CA THR A 62 23.01 7.44 3.88
C THR A 62 23.58 6.31 3.05
N ALA A 63 23.94 5.21 3.71
CA ALA A 63 24.44 3.99 3.07
C ALA A 63 23.46 2.80 3.18
N ASP A 64 22.40 2.93 3.98
CA ASP A 64 21.44 1.89 4.29
C ASP A 64 20.01 2.43 4.42
N ASN A 65 19.05 1.52 4.29
CA ASN A 65 17.61 1.80 4.29
C ASN A 65 17.08 2.30 5.64
N PRO A 66 17.40 1.68 6.80
CA PRO A 66 16.97 2.19 8.10
C PRO A 66 17.37 3.65 8.34
N THR A 67 18.64 3.97 8.09
CA THR A 67 19.17 5.32 8.28
C THR A 67 18.53 6.30 7.31
N MET A 68 18.24 5.89 6.07
CA MET A 68 17.51 6.70 5.10
C MET A 68 16.11 7.07 5.62
N SER A 69 15.33 6.11 6.10
CA SER A 69 14.00 6.36 6.69
C SER A 69 14.06 7.34 7.85
N GLN A 70 15.00 7.15 8.77
CA GLN A 70 15.18 8.02 9.93
C GLN A 70 15.54 9.46 9.53
N ARG A 71 16.45 9.65 8.56
CA ARG A 71 16.84 10.98 8.10
C ARG A 71 15.74 11.67 7.29
N ALA A 72 15.00 10.92 6.48
CA ALA A 72 13.82 11.43 5.79
C ALA A 72 12.76 11.93 6.78
N LEU A 73 12.47 11.14 7.82
CA LEU A 73 11.56 11.52 8.89
C LEU A 73 12.05 12.79 9.63
N ALA A 74 13.33 12.85 9.99
CA ALA A 74 13.94 14.01 10.63
C ALA A 74 13.91 15.27 9.73
N ALA A 75 13.90 15.10 8.41
CA ALA A 75 13.75 16.17 7.44
C ALA A 75 12.27 16.55 7.17
N GLY A 76 11.31 15.92 7.85
CA GLY A 76 9.88 16.23 7.76
C GLY A 76 9.13 15.51 6.64
N TYR A 77 9.70 14.44 6.07
CA TYR A 77 9.03 13.59 5.09
C TYR A 77 8.42 12.36 5.77
N ASP A 78 7.11 12.21 5.64
CA ASP A 78 6.34 11.05 6.13
C ASP A 78 6.49 9.84 5.20
N SER A 79 6.75 10.11 3.91
CA SER A 79 7.00 9.05 2.93
C SER A 79 8.02 9.39 1.85
N LEU A 80 8.60 8.34 1.29
CA LEU A 80 9.43 8.38 0.07
C LEU A 80 8.73 7.62 -1.05
N GLN A 81 8.95 8.02 -2.31
CA GLN A 81 8.49 7.30 -3.51
C GLN A 81 9.67 7.01 -4.44
N PHE A 82 9.76 5.79 -4.97
CA PHE A 82 10.73 5.40 -5.98
C PHE A 82 10.03 5.07 -7.29
N LEU A 83 10.30 5.89 -8.31
CA LEU A 83 9.53 5.92 -9.56
C LEU A 83 10.06 5.00 -10.65
N ALA A 84 11.25 4.45 -10.45
CA ALA A 84 11.89 3.51 -11.35
C ALA A 84 12.63 2.46 -10.51
N HIS A 85 11.95 1.83 -9.56
CA HIS A 85 12.56 0.86 -8.66
C HIS A 85 13.09 -0.38 -9.40
N ASP A 86 14.41 -0.55 -9.39
CA ASP A 86 15.14 -1.71 -9.89
C ASP A 86 15.35 -2.72 -8.74
N ASP A 87 14.65 -3.87 -8.78
CA ASP A 87 14.71 -4.88 -7.71
C ASP A 87 15.27 -6.21 -8.22
N PRO A 88 16.56 -6.48 -7.95
CA PRO A 88 17.22 -7.71 -8.36
C PRO A 88 16.80 -8.95 -7.54
N VAL A 89 16.02 -8.79 -6.46
CA VAL A 89 15.67 -9.87 -5.53
C VAL A 89 14.21 -10.30 -5.66
N GLN A 90 13.28 -9.34 -5.72
CA GLN A 90 11.84 -9.63 -5.75
C GLN A 90 11.25 -9.69 -7.16
N SER A 91 12.05 -9.38 -8.19
CA SER A 91 11.65 -9.48 -9.59
C SER A 91 12.36 -10.66 -10.29
N PRO A 92 11.94 -11.93 -10.08
CA PRO A 92 12.54 -13.09 -10.77
C PRO A 92 12.34 -13.06 -12.29
N CYS A 93 11.54 -12.12 -12.77
CA CYS A 93 11.33 -11.88 -14.19
C CYS A 93 12.41 -10.97 -14.77
N ASP A 94 13.07 -10.11 -13.99
CA ASP A 94 14.02 -9.12 -14.51
C ASP A 94 15.25 -9.76 -15.17
N ILE A 95 15.27 -9.72 -16.49
CA ILE A 95 16.34 -10.28 -17.33
C ILE A 95 17.72 -9.67 -17.05
N ASN A 96 17.81 -8.48 -16.44
CA ASN A 96 19.09 -7.85 -16.14
C ASN A 96 19.77 -8.48 -14.92
N HIS A 97 18.97 -9.06 -14.01
CA HIS A 97 19.45 -9.69 -12.78
C HIS A 97 19.22 -11.22 -12.76
N HIS A 98 18.31 -11.70 -13.60
CA HIS A 98 17.96 -13.12 -13.81
C HIS A 98 18.10 -13.49 -15.29
N PRO A 99 19.32 -13.74 -15.80
CA PRO A 99 19.54 -14.09 -17.21
C PRO A 99 18.85 -15.40 -17.64
N GLU A 100 18.41 -16.22 -16.69
CA GLU A 100 17.58 -17.41 -16.88
C GLU A 100 16.11 -17.10 -17.18
N ALA A 101 15.64 -15.86 -16.94
CA ALA A 101 14.27 -15.47 -17.20
C ALA A 101 13.97 -15.53 -18.70
N THR A 102 13.00 -16.36 -19.08
CA THR A 102 12.64 -16.63 -20.49
C THR A 102 11.70 -15.60 -21.10
N TYR A 103 11.36 -14.54 -20.34
CA TYR A 103 10.42 -13.50 -20.75
C TYR A 103 11.09 -12.13 -20.68
N ALA A 104 10.83 -11.27 -21.67
CA ALA A 104 11.26 -9.87 -21.63
C ALA A 104 10.50 -9.13 -20.52
N ALA A 105 11.08 -9.08 -19.32
CA ALA A 105 10.48 -8.37 -18.20
C ALA A 105 10.84 -6.88 -18.22
N PRO A 106 9.98 -6.05 -17.62
CA PRO A 106 10.33 -4.66 -17.38
C PRO A 106 11.52 -4.58 -16.41
N LYS A 107 12.51 -3.75 -16.77
CA LYS A 107 13.66 -3.44 -15.92
C LYS A 107 13.27 -2.89 -14.54
N TYR A 108 12.18 -2.11 -14.49
CA TYR A 108 11.71 -1.51 -13.26
C TYR A 108 10.38 -2.15 -12.85
N LEU A 109 10.25 -2.43 -11.55
CA LEU A 109 9.01 -2.88 -10.93
C LEU A 109 7.98 -1.73 -10.86
N ASN A 110 6.97 -1.86 -10.01
CA ASN A 110 5.98 -0.81 -9.77
C ASN A 110 6.57 0.36 -8.95
N ILE A 111 5.75 1.36 -8.62
CA ILE A 111 6.15 2.40 -7.65
C ILE A 111 6.34 1.76 -6.28
N GLU A 112 7.52 1.94 -5.71
CA GLU A 112 7.82 1.56 -4.33
C GLU A 112 7.68 2.79 -3.43
N ILE A 113 7.10 2.60 -2.25
CA ILE A 113 6.72 3.66 -1.31
C ILE A 113 7.25 3.26 0.06
N VAL A 114 7.85 4.21 0.79
CA VAL A 114 8.34 3.97 2.15
C VAL A 114 7.57 4.84 3.12
N CYS A 115 6.96 4.26 4.15
CA CYS A 115 6.48 5.02 5.30
C CYS A 115 7.62 5.22 6.29
N THR A 116 8.15 6.43 6.43
CA THR A 116 9.41 6.70 7.17
C THR A 116 9.30 6.51 8.68
N ALA A 117 8.11 6.69 9.25
CA ALA A 117 7.81 6.53 10.67
C ALA A 117 7.26 5.14 11.05
N CYS A 118 7.03 4.26 10.07
CA CYS A 118 6.49 2.93 10.29
C CYS A 118 7.60 1.92 10.69
N VAL A 119 7.18 0.71 11.07
CA VAL A 119 8.07 -0.41 11.38
C VAL A 119 7.69 -1.62 10.53
N GLY A 120 8.38 -1.81 9.42
CA GLY A 120 8.09 -2.83 8.40
C GLY A 120 8.47 -4.26 8.77
N THR A 121 9.21 -4.46 9.87
CA THR A 121 9.35 -5.80 10.49
C THR A 121 8.00 -6.44 10.83
N PHE A 122 6.93 -5.65 10.93
CA PHE A 122 5.59 -6.11 11.22
C PHE A 122 4.68 -5.97 10.01
N ALA A 123 3.86 -6.98 9.72
CA ALA A 123 2.91 -6.94 8.59
C ALA A 123 1.96 -5.74 8.64
N CYS A 124 1.65 -5.23 9.82
CA CYS A 124 0.82 -4.05 9.98
C CYS A 124 1.58 -2.73 9.86
N MET A 125 2.88 -2.75 9.58
CA MET A 125 3.76 -1.57 9.57
C MET A 125 3.84 -0.86 10.94
N GLY A 126 3.47 -1.59 12.00
CA GLY A 126 3.46 -1.15 13.38
C GLY A 126 3.46 -2.36 14.32
N SER A 127 4.12 -2.22 15.47
CA SER A 127 4.37 -3.35 16.38
C SER A 127 3.11 -3.91 17.05
N ARG A 128 2.02 -3.14 17.08
CA ARG A 128 0.74 -3.56 17.68
C ARG A 128 -0.39 -3.67 16.66
N ASP A 129 -0.54 -2.68 15.80
CA ASP A 129 -1.59 -2.56 14.79
C ASP A 129 -1.11 -1.63 13.67
N ALA A 130 -1.94 -1.45 12.64
CA ALA A 130 -1.68 -0.50 11.57
C ALA A 130 -1.75 0.95 12.05
N PRO A 131 -0.85 1.84 11.60
CA PRO A 131 -0.91 3.25 11.95
C PRO A 131 -2.15 3.91 11.33
N SER A 132 -2.58 5.05 11.88
CA SER A 132 -3.76 5.80 11.38
C SER A 132 -3.63 6.34 9.95
N SER A 133 -2.39 6.39 9.45
CA SER A 133 -2.07 6.66 8.04
C SER A 133 -2.44 5.49 7.12
N VAL A 134 -2.89 4.36 7.65
CA VAL A 134 -3.36 3.19 6.91
C VAL A 134 -4.86 3.01 7.12
N ARG A 135 -5.57 2.82 6.02
CA ARG A 135 -7.02 2.65 5.97
C ARG A 135 -7.40 1.52 5.03
N ALA A 136 -8.67 1.15 5.06
CA ALA A 136 -9.22 0.10 4.23
C ALA A 136 -10.58 0.48 3.63
N GLY A 137 -11.04 -0.31 2.67
CA GLY A 137 -12.34 -0.13 2.02
C GLY A 137 -12.30 0.81 0.83
N TRP A 138 -13.48 1.10 0.28
CA TRP A 138 -13.61 1.98 -0.88
C TRP A 138 -13.06 3.37 -0.56
N LEU A 139 -12.00 3.78 -1.25
CA LEU A 139 -11.31 5.07 -1.05
C LEU A 139 -10.86 5.31 0.40
N GLY A 140 -10.48 4.25 1.13
CA GLY A 140 -10.02 4.36 2.51
C GLY A 140 -11.13 4.79 3.49
N SER A 141 -12.37 4.36 3.25
CA SER A 141 -13.55 4.72 4.06
C SER A 141 -13.51 4.20 5.51
N SER A 142 -12.64 3.26 5.83
CA SER A 142 -12.64 2.54 7.11
C SER A 142 -11.24 2.49 7.72
N SER A 143 -11.17 2.45 9.05
CA SER A 143 -9.92 2.15 9.76
C SER A 143 -9.42 0.75 9.37
N CYS A 144 -8.10 0.58 9.28
CA CYS A 144 -7.51 -0.74 9.09
C CYS A 144 -7.37 -1.45 10.44
N ALA A 145 -8.10 -2.54 10.64
CA ALA A 145 -7.88 -3.44 11.76
C ALA A 145 -6.95 -4.57 11.31
N CYS A 146 -5.68 -4.55 11.74
CA CYS A 146 -4.65 -5.42 11.20
C CYS A 146 -4.13 -6.46 12.19
N SER A 147 -3.61 -7.58 11.66
CA SER A 147 -2.96 -8.63 12.45
C SER A 147 -1.52 -8.89 12.01
N ASN A 148 -0.56 -8.72 12.94
CA ASN A 148 0.84 -9.10 12.77
C ASN A 148 1.07 -10.63 12.76
N SER A 149 0.01 -11.44 12.88
CA SER A 149 0.08 -12.90 12.68
C SER A 149 0.11 -13.31 11.21
N LYS A 150 -0.12 -12.37 10.29
CA LYS A 150 -0.10 -12.60 8.85
C LYS A 150 1.24 -12.17 8.26
N LYS A 151 1.50 -12.64 7.04
CA LYS A 151 2.71 -12.29 6.28
C LYS A 151 2.61 -10.91 5.61
N HIS A 152 1.41 -10.52 5.18
CA HIS A 152 1.19 -9.28 4.44
C HIS A 152 0.28 -8.34 5.22
N LEU A 153 0.36 -7.05 4.89
CA LEU A 153 -0.59 -6.05 5.36
C LEU A 153 -2.01 -6.52 5.07
N ASN A 154 -2.80 -6.58 6.14
CA ASN A 154 -4.12 -7.18 6.14
C ASN A 154 -5.04 -6.28 6.95
N CYS A 155 -6.14 -5.82 6.36
CA CYS A 155 -7.16 -5.08 7.07
C CYS A 155 -8.41 -5.95 7.14
N ASN A 156 -8.71 -6.50 8.32
CA ASN A 156 -9.83 -7.42 8.52
C ASN A 156 -11.14 -6.86 7.95
N GLY A 157 -11.84 -7.66 7.14
CA GLY A 157 -13.05 -7.25 6.42
C GLY A 157 -12.80 -6.65 5.04
N PHE A 158 -11.54 -6.47 4.63
CA PHE A 158 -11.15 -5.87 3.35
C PHE A 158 -10.02 -6.67 2.68
N GLY A 159 -10.11 -6.90 1.36
CA GLY A 159 -9.13 -7.68 0.57
C GLY A 159 -9.68 -9.02 0.02
N VAL A 160 -8.85 -9.79 -0.70
CA VAL A 160 -9.21 -11.01 -1.47
C VAL A 160 -9.77 -12.19 -0.66
N ASN A 161 -9.83 -12.06 0.67
CA ASN A 161 -10.50 -13.01 1.58
C ASN A 161 -11.45 -12.28 2.56
N ALA A 162 -12.02 -11.15 2.15
CA ALA A 162 -13.30 -10.75 2.71
C ALA A 162 -14.26 -11.89 2.37
N SER A 163 -14.50 -12.78 3.34
CA SER A 163 -15.63 -13.68 3.26
C SER A 163 -16.81 -12.82 2.86
N LEU A 164 -17.56 -13.28 1.86
CA LEU A 164 -18.89 -12.76 1.53
C LEU A 164 -19.82 -13.06 2.71
N GLY A 165 -19.49 -12.56 3.90
CA GLY A 165 -20.34 -12.52 5.06
C GLY A 165 -21.38 -11.46 4.77
N SER A 166 -22.52 -11.92 4.28
CA SER A 166 -23.82 -11.24 4.30
C SER A 166 -23.71 -9.72 4.41
N GLY A 167 -23.53 -9.05 3.26
CA GLY A 167 -23.44 -7.61 3.20
C GLY A 167 -24.63 -6.95 3.92
N HIS A 168 -24.36 -6.34 5.06
CA HIS A 168 -25.23 -5.30 5.60
C HIS A 168 -24.74 -3.98 5.02
N TRP A 169 -25.30 -3.61 3.86
CA TRP A 169 -25.27 -2.25 3.37
C TRP A 169 -25.93 -1.34 4.42
N PRO A 170 -25.25 -0.28 4.92
CA PRO A 170 -25.89 0.66 5.83
C PRO A 170 -26.83 1.54 5.01
N GLY A 171 -28.08 1.11 4.89
CA GLY A 171 -29.11 1.83 4.12
C GLY A 171 -30.49 1.19 4.06
N SER A 172 -30.73 0.02 4.67
CA SER A 172 -32.05 -0.63 4.67
C SER A 172 -32.65 -0.74 6.08
N GLY A 173 -32.70 0.39 6.79
CA GLY A 173 -33.52 0.55 7.99
C GLY A 173 -34.82 1.28 7.64
N GLY A 174 -35.87 0.55 7.30
CA GLY A 174 -37.19 1.13 7.03
C GLY A 174 -38.13 0.15 6.36
N GLY A 175 -38.76 -0.71 7.15
CA GLY A 175 -39.88 -1.52 6.68
C GLY A 175 -41.04 -0.61 6.26
N VAL A 176 -41.29 -0.54 4.95
CA VAL A 176 -42.57 -0.07 4.41
C VAL A 176 -43.37 -1.33 4.10
N SER A 177 -44.45 -1.51 4.85
CA SER A 177 -45.47 -2.53 4.61
C SER A 177 -46.06 -2.30 3.22
N VAL A 178 -45.80 -3.22 2.29
CA VAL A 178 -46.44 -3.20 0.97
C VAL A 178 -47.83 -3.83 1.14
N GLY A 179 -48.85 -2.97 1.25
CA GLY A 179 -50.24 -3.40 1.11
C GLY A 179 -50.48 -3.83 -0.33
N SER A 180 -51.06 -5.02 -0.49
CA SER A 180 -51.57 -5.52 -1.76
C SER A 180 -52.78 -4.70 -2.20
N ASP A 181 -52.63 -3.91 -3.27
CA ASP A 181 -53.76 -3.55 -4.12
C ASP A 181 -53.29 -3.46 -5.57
N PHE A 182 -53.68 -4.47 -6.35
CA PHE A 182 -53.63 -4.47 -7.80
C PHE A 182 -54.98 -3.95 -8.33
N GLY A 183 -54.93 -2.83 -9.05
CA GLY A 183 -56.00 -2.31 -9.90
C GLY A 183 -55.53 -0.95 -10.42
N GLY A 184 -55.14 -0.77 -11.67
CA GLY A 184 -55.83 -1.12 -12.91
C GLY A 184 -55.99 0.20 -13.66
N ILE A 185 -55.18 0.43 -14.70
CA ILE A 185 -55.35 1.58 -15.61
C ILE A 185 -55.48 1.00 -17.02
N SER A 186 -56.69 1.09 -17.57
CA SER A 186 -56.96 0.98 -19.00
C SER A 186 -56.77 2.34 -19.67
N ASN A 187 -56.31 2.29 -20.92
CA ASN A 187 -56.12 3.40 -21.87
C ASN A 187 -57.29 4.40 -21.93
#